data_AF-A0A0C5BTN6-F1
#
_entry.id   AF-A0A0C5BTN6-F1
#
_cell.length_a   1.000
_cell.length_b   1.000
_cell.length_c   1.000
_cell.angle_alpha   90.00
_cell.angle_beta   90.00
_cell.angle_gamma   90.00
#
_symmetry.space_group_name_H-M   'P 1'
#
loop_
_entity.id
_entity.type
_entity.pdbx_description
1 polymer ?
#
loop_
_entity_poly.entity_id
_entity_poly.type
_entity_poly.pdbx_seq_one_letter_code
_entity_poly.pdbx_strand_id
1 'polypeptide(L)'
;MSEKMKTRFLIIIGMIGFVGVAFAEHDPNQLLEHSIILPPDMKEKTFEEFMDWCEPYYGELCVKLEKNRIPTILSPLKQHEMGVRFQDIQCRDGLELVGKMPHAYPKCIKPESVEKLVMRGWATTDKTVELANPIAYSVTKNNTDFEVLYSLKGATLESIVHDADANSVHVSLSESVGGYLVISIPRDLIDAKIGNSEVDDVYFLLIDGLEHMYGEKKTDDSRIITVWFSKNTQDIEIIRTFWI
;
A
#
# COMPACT_ATOMS: atom_id res chain seq x y z
N MET A 1 -31.72 4.29 -57.26
CA MET A 1 -33.09 3.85 -57.64
C MET A 1 -33.00 2.41 -58.13
N SER A 2 -33.93 1.56 -57.71
CA SER A 2 -34.05 0.11 -58.00
C SER A 2 -33.12 -0.79 -57.17
N GLU A 3 -33.56 -1.44 -56.08
CA GLU A 3 -34.52 -2.56 -55.91
C GLU A 3 -34.04 -3.96 -56.34
N LYS A 4 -33.85 -4.79 -55.29
CA LYS A 4 -34.23 -6.21 -55.11
C LYS A 4 -33.64 -7.28 -56.04
N MET A 5 -32.90 -8.22 -55.43
CA MET A 5 -33.50 -9.53 -55.11
C MET A 5 -32.76 -10.27 -53.99
N LYS A 6 -33.56 -10.72 -53.01
CA LYS A 6 -33.18 -11.64 -51.93
C LYS A 6 -33.00 -13.04 -52.50
N THR A 7 -32.04 -13.81 -51.99
CA THR A 7 -32.24 -15.23 -51.70
C THR A 7 -31.48 -15.57 -50.41
N ARG A 8 -32.20 -16.17 -49.46
CA ARG A 8 -31.78 -16.53 -48.11
C ARG A 8 -31.15 -17.92 -48.12
N PHE A 9 -30.07 -18.12 -47.37
CA PHE A 9 -29.86 -19.40 -46.67
C PHE A 9 -29.73 -19.12 -45.18
N LEU A 10 -30.47 -19.93 -44.42
CA LEU A 10 -30.67 -19.87 -42.99
C LEU A 10 -29.65 -20.81 -42.34
N ILE A 11 -28.77 -20.29 -41.50
CA ILE A 11 -28.12 -21.08 -40.44
C ILE A 11 -28.27 -20.28 -39.15
N ILE A 12 -29.18 -20.74 -38.30
CA ILE A 12 -29.31 -20.32 -36.91
C ILE A 12 -28.56 -21.36 -36.08
N ILE A 13 -27.46 -20.96 -35.44
CA ILE A 13 -27.08 -21.47 -34.12
C ILE A 13 -26.67 -20.26 -33.29
N GLY A 14 -27.31 -20.10 -32.13
CA GLY A 14 -27.50 -18.84 -31.43
C GLY A 14 -26.24 -18.22 -30.82
N MET A 15 -26.16 -16.90 -30.95
CA MET A 15 -25.44 -16.06 -29.98
C MET A 15 -26.34 -15.84 -28.77
N ILE A 16 -25.76 -15.98 -27.58
CA ILE A 16 -26.07 -15.09 -26.46
C ILE A 16 -24.80 -14.27 -26.21
N GLY A 17 -24.87 -12.96 -26.49
CA GLY A 17 -24.06 -11.93 -25.83
C GLY A 17 -22.73 -11.49 -26.47
N PHE A 18 -22.80 -10.61 -27.48
CA PHE A 18 -21.85 -9.48 -27.64
C PHE A 18 -22.05 -8.52 -26.41
N VAL A 19 -21.11 -7.71 -25.90
CA VAL A 19 -20.21 -6.73 -26.54
C VAL A 19 -19.02 -6.44 -25.61
N GLY A 20 -17.81 -6.39 -26.18
CA GLY A 20 -16.62 -5.82 -25.56
C GLY A 20 -15.42 -5.99 -26.48
N VAL A 21 -15.30 -5.11 -27.48
CA VAL A 21 -14.16 -5.10 -28.41
C VAL A 21 -13.07 -4.24 -27.79
N ALA A 22 -11.87 -4.81 -27.58
CA ALA A 22 -10.65 -4.04 -27.46
C ALA A 22 -9.77 -4.40 -28.67
N PHE A 23 -9.65 -3.45 -29.60
CA PHE A 23 -8.63 -3.49 -30.64
C PHE A 23 -7.29 -3.24 -29.96
N ALA A 24 -6.38 -4.21 -30.01
CA ALA A 24 -4.96 -3.91 -29.87
C ALA A 24 -4.53 -3.28 -31.19
N GLU A 25 -4.29 -1.96 -31.19
CA GLU A 25 -3.68 -1.27 -32.32
C GLU A 25 -2.24 -1.79 -32.44
N HIS A 26 -2.02 -2.64 -33.44
CA HIS A 26 -0.73 -3.24 -33.75
C HIS A 26 0.18 -2.18 -34.39
N ASP A 27 1.31 -1.87 -33.75
CA ASP A 27 2.42 -1.16 -34.38
C ASP A 27 3.03 -2.04 -35.49
N PRO A 28 3.00 -1.64 -36.78
CA PRO A 28 3.54 -2.44 -37.88
C PRO A 28 5.07 -2.49 -37.94
N ASN A 29 5.80 -1.76 -37.07
CA ASN A 29 7.26 -1.70 -37.11
C ASN A 29 7.96 -2.44 -35.95
N GLN A 30 7.24 -3.15 -35.09
CA GLN A 30 7.88 -4.05 -34.13
C GLN A 30 8.15 -5.42 -34.77
N LEU A 31 9.44 -5.70 -34.99
CA LEU A 31 9.95 -7.00 -35.43
C LEU A 31 9.51 -8.09 -34.44
N LEU A 32 8.64 -8.98 -34.90
CA LEU A 32 8.21 -10.18 -34.19
C LEU A 32 9.38 -11.16 -34.03
N GLU A 33 9.93 -11.29 -32.81
CA GLU A 33 10.54 -12.56 -32.40
C GLU A 33 9.42 -13.51 -31.95
N HIS A 34 8.82 -14.20 -32.92
CA HIS A 34 8.00 -15.38 -32.65
C HIS A 34 8.89 -16.45 -32.00
N SER A 35 8.48 -17.05 -30.88
CA SER A 35 8.93 -18.43 -30.60
C SER A 35 8.21 -19.18 -29.47
N ILE A 36 7.36 -18.57 -28.65
CA ILE A 36 6.59 -19.33 -27.64
C ILE A 36 5.12 -19.35 -28.04
N ILE A 37 4.63 -20.52 -28.47
CA ILE A 37 3.20 -20.75 -28.69
C ILE A 37 2.62 -21.21 -27.35
N LEU A 38 1.87 -20.32 -26.69
CA LEU A 38 1.18 -20.63 -25.44
C LEU A 38 0.04 -21.62 -25.67
N PRO A 39 -0.05 -22.72 -24.91
CA PRO A 39 -1.21 -23.59 -24.98
C PRO A 39 -2.47 -22.88 -24.45
N PRO A 40 -3.67 -23.30 -24.90
CA PRO A 40 -4.91 -22.55 -24.67
C PRO A 40 -5.29 -22.34 -23.19
N ASP A 41 -4.81 -23.21 -22.31
CA ASP A 41 -5.02 -23.25 -20.86
C ASP A 41 -4.05 -22.36 -20.07
N MET A 42 -3.04 -21.76 -20.72
CA MET A 42 -2.04 -20.91 -20.05
C MET A 42 -2.52 -19.51 -19.68
N LYS A 43 -3.75 -19.14 -20.03
CA LYS A 43 -4.30 -17.81 -19.74
C LYS A 43 -4.60 -17.57 -18.26
N GLU A 44 -4.64 -18.63 -17.45
CA GLU A 44 -4.99 -18.58 -16.02
C GLU A 44 -3.87 -19.09 -15.10
N LYS A 45 -2.65 -19.26 -15.62
CA LYS A 45 -1.52 -19.85 -14.90
C LYS A 45 -0.55 -18.80 -14.35
N THR A 46 0.01 -19.08 -13.18
CA THR A 46 1.05 -18.27 -12.55
C THR A 46 2.34 -18.27 -13.38
N PHE A 47 3.22 -17.30 -13.13
CA PHE A 47 4.51 -17.24 -13.83
C PHE A 47 5.37 -18.46 -13.52
N GLU A 48 5.32 -18.94 -12.27
CA GLU A 48 6.01 -20.15 -11.82
C GLU A 48 5.49 -21.39 -12.57
N GLU A 49 4.17 -21.56 -12.69
CA GLU A 49 3.58 -22.63 -13.51
C GLU A 49 3.91 -22.49 -15.00
N PHE A 50 4.04 -21.25 -15.51
CA PHE A 50 4.51 -21.00 -16.86
C PHE A 50 5.96 -21.43 -17.05
N MET A 51 6.84 -21.16 -16.08
CA MET A 51 8.25 -21.54 -16.14
C MET A 51 8.43 -23.05 -16.04
N ASP A 52 7.69 -23.72 -15.16
CA ASP A 52 7.64 -25.19 -15.04
C ASP A 52 7.19 -25.83 -16.36
N TRP A 53 6.24 -25.21 -17.06
CA TRP A 53 5.85 -25.63 -18.40
C TRP A 53 6.93 -25.28 -19.45
N CYS A 54 7.49 -24.08 -19.43
CA CYS A 54 8.39 -23.56 -20.45
C CYS A 54 9.71 -24.35 -20.49
N GLU A 55 10.32 -24.59 -19.33
CA GLU A 55 11.66 -25.15 -19.17
C GLU A 55 11.90 -26.44 -19.98
N PRO A 56 11.02 -27.48 -19.92
CA PRO A 56 11.19 -28.70 -20.70
C PRO A 56 11.04 -28.52 -22.22
N TYR A 57 10.33 -27.48 -22.70
CA TYR A 57 10.06 -27.30 -24.14
C TYR A 57 10.99 -26.28 -24.82
N TYR A 58 11.40 -25.22 -24.12
CA TYR A 58 12.14 -24.11 -24.73
C TYR A 58 13.48 -23.81 -24.06
N GLY A 59 13.85 -24.52 -22.98
CA GLY A 59 15.21 -24.57 -22.42
C GLY A 59 15.86 -23.20 -22.21
N GLU A 60 16.99 -22.93 -22.88
CA GLU A 60 17.75 -21.68 -22.76
C GLU A 60 16.93 -20.42 -23.09
N LEU A 61 15.87 -20.55 -23.89
CA LEU A 61 14.95 -19.44 -24.18
C LEU A 61 14.16 -19.04 -22.93
N CYS A 62 13.71 -20.00 -22.11
CA CYS A 62 13.04 -19.74 -20.83
C CYS A 62 14.01 -19.11 -19.83
N VAL A 63 15.26 -19.58 -19.78
CA VAL A 63 16.30 -19.01 -18.93
C VAL A 63 16.62 -17.56 -19.32
N LYS A 64 16.58 -17.21 -20.61
CA LYS A 64 16.70 -15.83 -21.07
C LYS A 64 15.50 -14.96 -20.67
N LEU A 65 14.28 -15.51 -20.70
CA LEU A 65 13.09 -14.82 -20.21
C LEU A 65 13.15 -14.56 -18.70
N GLU A 66 13.63 -15.53 -17.93
CA GLU A 66 13.85 -15.39 -16.49
C GLU A 66 14.93 -14.35 -16.17
N LYS A 67 16.05 -14.35 -16.91
CA LYS A 67 17.13 -13.36 -16.76
C LYS A 67 16.75 -11.96 -17.22
N ASN A 68 15.83 -11.85 -18.17
CA ASN A 68 15.26 -10.57 -18.61
C ASN A 68 14.06 -10.12 -17.77
N ARG A 69 13.72 -10.87 -16.71
CA ARG A 69 12.81 -10.40 -15.67
C ARG A 69 13.50 -9.28 -14.91
N ILE A 70 13.40 -8.05 -15.43
CA ILE A 70 13.38 -6.89 -14.56
C ILE A 70 12.09 -7.09 -13.77
N PRO A 71 12.13 -7.39 -12.45
CA PRO A 71 10.92 -7.26 -11.66
C PRO A 71 10.47 -5.83 -11.93
N THR A 72 9.29 -5.64 -12.50
CA THR A 72 8.77 -4.30 -12.73
C THR A 72 8.45 -3.73 -11.36
N ILE A 73 9.49 -3.28 -10.65
CA ILE A 73 9.40 -2.61 -9.38
C ILE A 73 8.63 -1.33 -9.70
N LEU A 74 7.38 -1.34 -9.27
CA LEU A 74 6.47 -0.23 -9.41
C LEU A 74 7.04 0.97 -8.67
N SER A 75 6.57 2.17 -9.01
CA SER A 75 6.98 3.34 -8.23
C SER A 75 6.60 3.15 -6.76
N PRO A 76 7.35 3.73 -5.81
CA PRO A 76 7.07 3.59 -4.37
C PRO A 76 5.63 3.96 -4.00
N LEU A 77 5.15 5.06 -4.58
CA LEU A 77 3.77 5.50 -4.40
C LEU A 77 2.79 4.45 -4.94
N LYS A 78 3.10 3.83 -6.09
CA LYS A 78 2.21 2.82 -6.67
C LYS A 78 2.17 1.53 -5.85
N GLN A 79 3.30 1.11 -5.28
CA GLN A 79 3.32 -0.03 -4.35
C GLN A 79 2.45 0.26 -3.13
N HIS A 80 2.56 1.48 -2.59
CA HIS A 80 1.75 1.90 -1.45
C HIS A 80 0.24 1.95 -1.78
N GLU A 81 -0.13 2.54 -2.92
CA GLU A 81 -1.52 2.52 -3.43
C GLU A 81 -2.08 1.10 -3.63
N MET A 82 -1.21 0.09 -3.69
CA MET A 82 -1.57 -1.32 -3.77
C MET A 82 -1.57 -2.02 -2.39
N GLY A 83 -1.47 -1.27 -1.29
CA GLY A 83 -1.49 -1.78 0.08
C GLY A 83 -0.13 -2.26 0.61
N VAL A 84 0.97 -2.02 -0.12
CA VAL A 84 2.31 -2.33 0.41
C VAL A 84 2.63 -1.36 1.55
N ARG A 85 2.95 -1.90 2.74
CA ARG A 85 3.34 -1.10 3.91
C ARG A 85 4.60 -0.31 3.61
N PHE A 86 4.72 0.87 4.21
CA PHE A 86 5.86 1.76 3.98
C PHE A 86 7.22 1.04 4.13
N GLN A 87 7.38 0.20 5.16
CA GLN A 87 8.63 -0.53 5.43
C GLN A 87 8.94 -1.62 4.39
N ASP A 88 7.91 -2.11 3.70
CA ASP A 88 8.02 -3.21 2.73
C ASP A 88 8.15 -2.71 1.29
N ILE A 89 8.01 -1.39 1.05
CA ILE A 89 8.16 -0.78 -0.27
C ILE A 89 9.58 -1.00 -0.79
N GLN A 90 9.67 -1.60 -1.97
CA GLN A 90 10.95 -1.93 -2.61
C GLN A 90 11.40 -0.81 -3.54
N CYS A 91 12.66 -0.41 -3.40
CA CYS A 91 13.32 0.47 -4.35
C CYS A 91 14.03 -0.33 -5.44
N ARG A 92 14.18 0.28 -6.62
CA ARG A 92 15.12 -0.25 -7.63
C ARG A 92 16.55 -0.15 -7.10
N ASP A 93 17.42 -1.02 -7.61
CA ASP A 93 18.83 -1.08 -7.23
C ASP A 93 19.49 0.31 -7.25
N GLY A 94 20.23 0.60 -6.19
CA GLY A 94 20.94 1.88 -6.03
C GLY A 94 20.09 3.06 -5.59
N LEU A 95 18.81 2.86 -5.25
CA LEU A 95 17.96 3.88 -4.62
C LEU A 95 17.58 3.47 -3.20
N GLU A 96 17.36 4.48 -2.35
CA GLU A 96 16.98 4.34 -0.96
C GLU A 96 15.59 4.92 -0.72
N LEU A 97 14.77 4.20 0.07
CA LEU A 97 13.42 4.60 0.41
C LEU A 97 13.45 5.69 1.49
N VAL A 98 12.77 6.80 1.23
CA VAL A 98 12.53 7.90 2.17
C VAL A 98 11.06 8.30 2.19
N GLY A 99 10.63 8.92 3.28
CA GLY A 99 9.34 9.58 3.38
C GLY A 99 9.45 11.04 2.94
N LYS A 100 8.66 11.47 1.97
CA LYS A 100 8.60 12.86 1.51
C LYS A 100 7.69 13.66 2.44
N MET A 101 8.24 14.69 3.07
CA MET A 101 7.50 15.60 3.93
C MET A 101 6.55 16.51 3.14
N PRO A 102 5.44 16.97 3.76
CA PRO A 102 5.08 16.79 5.18
C PRO A 102 4.32 15.48 5.49
N HIS A 103 3.83 14.75 4.50
CA HIS A 103 2.95 13.58 4.69
C HIS A 103 3.68 12.22 4.63
N ALA A 104 5.00 12.24 4.69
CA ALA A 104 5.88 11.08 4.59
C ALA A 104 5.71 10.17 3.34
N TYR A 105 5.12 10.63 2.22
CA TYR A 105 4.91 9.83 0.99
C TYR A 105 6.17 9.13 0.48
N PRO A 106 6.11 7.87 0.03
CA PRO A 106 7.29 7.07 -0.19
C PRO A 106 7.99 7.52 -1.47
N LYS A 107 9.31 7.70 -1.40
CA LYS A 107 10.16 8.07 -2.54
C LYS A 107 11.44 7.26 -2.49
N CYS A 108 11.83 6.71 -3.63
CA CYS A 108 13.15 6.14 -3.83
C CYS A 108 14.05 7.25 -4.40
N ILE A 109 15.08 7.62 -3.68
CA ILE A 109 16.03 8.65 -4.07
C ILE A 109 17.46 8.10 -4.02
N LYS A 110 18.41 8.80 -4.64
CA LYS A 110 19.81 8.37 -4.59
C LYS A 110 20.39 8.56 -3.18
N PRO A 111 21.15 7.60 -2.63
CA PRO A 111 21.72 7.69 -1.29
C PRO A 111 22.49 8.99 -1.03
N GLU A 112 23.27 9.48 -2.00
CA GLU A 112 24.05 10.71 -1.88
C GLU A 112 23.20 12.01 -1.77
N SER A 113 21.89 11.91 -2.05
CA SER A 113 20.94 13.01 -1.92
C SER A 113 20.14 12.95 -0.62
N VAL A 114 20.09 11.79 0.05
CA VAL A 114 19.25 11.53 1.22
C VAL A 114 19.55 12.54 2.32
N GLU A 115 20.80 12.61 2.77
CA GLU A 115 21.22 13.49 3.87
C GLU A 115 20.90 14.96 3.58
N LYS A 116 21.18 15.43 2.36
CA LYS A 116 20.91 16.81 1.94
C LYS A 116 19.41 17.12 1.95
N LEU A 117 18.56 16.17 1.58
CA LEU A 117 17.11 16.35 1.54
C LEU A 117 16.49 16.24 2.94
N VAL A 118 17.08 15.44 3.83
CA VAL A 118 16.71 15.37 5.26
C VAL A 118 17.06 16.68 5.96
N MET A 119 18.29 17.19 5.80
CA MET A 119 18.70 18.49 6.39
C MET A 119 17.82 19.67 5.93
N ARG A 120 17.25 19.57 4.73
CA ARG A 120 16.33 20.58 4.17
C ARG A 120 14.87 20.40 4.59
N GLY A 121 14.56 19.36 5.38
CA GLY A 121 13.20 19.03 5.79
C GLY A 121 12.30 18.54 4.65
N TRP A 122 12.87 18.10 3.53
CA TRP A 122 12.11 17.58 2.38
C TRP A 122 11.87 16.08 2.47
N ALA A 123 12.82 15.34 3.04
CA ALA A 123 12.74 13.91 3.29
C ALA A 123 12.87 13.61 4.79
N THR A 124 12.30 12.47 5.19
CA THR A 124 12.62 11.80 6.45
C THR A 124 13.11 10.38 6.13
N THR A 125 14.22 10.01 6.74
CA THR A 125 14.68 8.62 6.85
C THR A 125 14.26 7.99 8.17
N ASP A 126 13.72 8.78 9.10
CA ASP A 126 13.20 8.29 10.36
C ASP A 126 11.96 7.47 10.06
N LYS A 127 12.19 6.16 9.95
CA LYS A 127 11.16 5.13 9.93
C LYS A 127 10.40 5.10 11.26
N THR A 128 10.96 5.73 12.30
CA THR A 128 10.41 5.91 13.64
C THR A 128 10.99 7.18 14.24
N VAL A 129 10.15 8.16 14.58
CA VAL A 129 10.52 9.11 15.63
C VAL A 129 10.37 8.32 16.93
N GLU A 130 11.43 8.19 17.74
CA GLU A 130 11.31 7.45 19.00
C GLU A 130 10.36 8.17 19.96
N LEU A 131 9.74 7.42 20.88
CA LEU A 131 9.02 7.97 22.03
C LEU A 131 10.01 8.67 22.97
N ALA A 132 10.51 9.83 22.56
CA ALA A 132 11.36 10.67 23.37
C ALA A 132 10.48 11.39 24.40
N ASN A 133 10.75 11.14 25.69
CA ASN A 133 10.00 11.66 26.84
C ASN A 133 8.48 11.44 26.70
N PRO A 134 8.02 10.18 26.69
CA PRO A 134 6.62 9.87 26.47
C PRO A 134 5.75 10.40 27.62
N ILE A 135 4.58 10.93 27.26
CA ILE A 135 3.52 11.30 28.18
C ILE A 135 2.50 10.15 28.18
N ALA A 136 2.00 9.79 29.37
CA ALA A 136 0.94 8.81 29.52
C ALA A 136 -0.44 9.48 29.40
N TYR A 137 -1.33 8.87 28.64
CA TYR A 137 -2.74 9.24 28.52
C TYR A 137 -3.61 8.00 28.78
N SER A 138 -4.65 8.15 29.60
CA SER A 138 -5.57 7.04 29.91
C SER A 138 -6.70 6.99 28.89
N VAL A 139 -6.87 5.84 28.24
CA VAL A 139 -7.94 5.57 27.26
C VAL A 139 -8.83 4.46 27.80
N THR A 140 -10.12 4.75 28.01
CA THR A 140 -11.07 3.77 28.51
C THR A 140 -11.71 2.96 27.37
N LYS A 141 -11.69 1.63 27.49
CA LYS A 141 -12.44 0.69 26.65
C LYS A 141 -13.14 -0.34 27.53
N ASN A 142 -14.46 -0.48 27.41
CA ASN A 142 -15.27 -1.43 28.19
C ASN A 142 -15.00 -1.38 29.72
N ASN A 143 -14.98 -0.17 30.30
CA ASN A 143 -14.67 0.07 31.72
C ASN A 143 -13.27 -0.38 32.17
N THR A 144 -12.37 -0.64 31.23
CA THR A 144 -10.95 -0.90 31.48
C THR A 144 -10.14 0.26 30.94
N ASP A 145 -9.26 0.81 31.77
CA ASP A 145 -8.38 1.90 31.38
C ASP A 145 -7.07 1.34 30.83
N PHE A 146 -6.70 1.80 29.64
CA PHE A 146 -5.47 1.47 28.96
C PHE A 146 -4.55 2.68 28.99
N GLU A 147 -3.31 2.48 29.40
CA GLU A 147 -2.28 3.52 29.30
C GLU A 147 -1.73 3.56 27.88
N VAL A 148 -1.89 4.71 27.22
CA VAL A 148 -1.32 5.01 25.91
C VAL A 148 -0.18 6.01 26.10
N LEU A 149 1.02 5.62 25.67
CA LEU A 149 2.18 6.50 25.71
C LEU A 149 2.29 7.26 24.40
N TYR A 150 2.52 8.56 24.45
CA TYR A 150 2.67 9.38 23.25
C TYR A 150 3.77 10.45 23.36
N SER A 151 4.25 10.89 22.21
CA SER A 151 5.11 12.07 22.05
C SER A 151 4.55 12.91 20.91
N LEU A 152 4.26 14.19 21.19
CA LEU A 152 3.62 15.10 20.24
C LEU A 152 4.47 16.35 20.05
N LYS A 153 4.67 16.73 18.80
CA LYS A 153 5.32 17.99 18.43
C LYS A 153 4.49 18.72 17.40
N GLY A 154 4.31 20.04 17.59
CA GLY A 154 3.68 20.91 16.60
C GLY A 154 2.16 20.96 16.67
N ALA A 155 1.56 20.48 17.75
CA ALA A 155 0.15 20.64 18.10
C ALA A 155 -0.04 20.51 19.62
N THR A 156 -1.23 20.85 20.09
CA THR A 156 -1.71 20.56 21.45
C THR A 156 -2.62 19.33 21.38
N LEU A 157 -2.46 18.38 22.31
CA LEU A 157 -3.33 17.22 22.43
C LEU A 157 -4.61 17.63 23.19
N GLU A 158 -5.78 17.39 22.61
CA GLU A 158 -7.07 17.58 23.29
C GLU A 158 -7.55 16.26 23.92
N SER A 159 -7.56 15.17 23.14
CA SER A 159 -8.01 13.87 23.63
C SER A 159 -7.46 12.70 22.83
N ILE A 160 -7.43 11.52 23.48
CA ILE A 160 -7.26 10.22 22.84
C ILE A 160 -8.43 9.36 23.30
N VAL A 161 -9.25 8.89 22.37
CA VAL A 161 -10.48 8.15 22.68
C VAL A 161 -10.52 6.87 21.85
N HIS A 162 -10.96 5.78 22.47
CA HIS A 162 -11.32 4.56 21.75
C HIS A 162 -12.74 4.72 21.19
N ASP A 163 -12.87 4.58 19.87
CA ASP A 163 -14.16 4.45 19.22
C ASP A 163 -14.52 2.97 19.17
N ALA A 164 -15.56 2.57 19.89
CA ALA A 164 -16.00 1.19 19.96
C ALA A 164 -16.72 0.71 18.69
N ASP A 165 -17.36 1.60 17.95
CA ASP A 165 -18.13 1.27 16.74
C ASP A 165 -17.17 1.00 15.57
N ALA A 166 -16.15 1.84 15.43
CA ALA A 166 -15.09 1.67 14.42
C ALA A 166 -13.95 0.75 14.90
N ASN A 167 -13.89 0.44 16.19
CA ASN A 167 -12.74 -0.17 16.85
C ASN A 167 -11.42 0.53 16.47
N SER A 168 -11.43 1.86 16.60
CA SER A 168 -10.34 2.76 16.24
C SER A 168 -9.89 3.58 17.46
N VAL A 169 -8.72 4.22 17.34
CA VAL A 169 -8.25 5.23 18.28
C VAL A 169 -8.31 6.59 17.58
N HIS A 170 -9.11 7.49 18.13
CA HIS A 170 -9.29 8.86 17.64
C HIS A 170 -8.46 9.82 18.49
N VAL A 171 -7.63 10.64 17.85
CA VAL A 171 -6.75 11.60 18.49
C VAL A 171 -7.12 13.00 18.03
N SER A 172 -7.69 13.79 18.94
CA SER A 172 -8.07 15.16 18.66
C SER A 172 -6.93 16.12 18.99
N LEU A 173 -6.61 17.01 18.05
CA LEU A 173 -5.53 17.98 18.13
C LEU A 173 -6.08 19.42 18.01
N SER A 174 -5.41 20.36 18.67
CA SER A 174 -5.64 21.79 18.51
C SER A 174 -4.33 22.53 18.23
N GLU A 175 -4.45 23.78 17.75
CA GLU A 175 -3.31 24.68 17.49
C GLU A 175 -2.19 24.07 16.63
N SER A 176 -2.55 23.15 15.72
CA SER A 176 -1.59 22.40 14.92
C SER A 176 -0.89 23.32 13.91
N VAL A 177 0.44 23.42 14.04
CA VAL A 177 1.34 24.12 13.10
C VAL A 177 2.07 23.16 12.16
N GLY A 178 1.77 21.86 12.29
CA GLY A 178 2.44 20.78 11.59
C GLY A 178 3.57 20.19 12.42
N GLY A 179 3.76 18.88 12.32
CA GLY A 179 4.72 18.15 13.13
C GLY A 179 4.45 16.65 13.10
N TYR A 180 4.58 16.00 14.26
CA TYR A 180 4.40 14.56 14.36
C TYR A 180 3.76 14.15 15.69
N LEU A 181 3.08 13.02 15.65
CA LEU A 181 2.60 12.24 16.78
C LEU A 181 3.28 10.87 16.73
N VAL A 182 3.89 10.46 17.83
CA VAL A 182 4.31 9.07 18.05
C VAL A 182 3.44 8.52 19.16
N ILE A 183 2.77 7.40 18.95
CA ILE A 183 1.81 6.83 19.89
C ILE A 183 2.03 5.32 20.01
N SER A 184 2.23 4.83 21.24
CA SER A 184 2.30 3.41 21.58
C SER A 184 0.92 2.95 22.00
N ILE A 185 0.27 2.20 21.12
CA ILE A 185 -1.06 1.67 21.31
C ILE A 185 -0.94 0.24 21.84
N PRO A 186 -1.45 -0.05 23.05
CA PRO A 186 -1.51 -1.41 23.56
C PRO A 186 -2.31 -2.31 22.61
N ARG A 187 -1.82 -3.53 22.36
CA ARG A 187 -2.52 -4.47 21.48
C ARG A 187 -3.94 -4.77 21.98
N ASP A 188 -4.15 -4.85 23.29
CA ASP A 188 -5.47 -5.11 23.87
C ASP A 188 -6.48 -3.95 23.68
N LEU A 189 -6.00 -2.73 23.40
CA LEU A 189 -6.84 -1.56 23.15
C LEU A 189 -7.52 -1.65 21.78
N ILE A 190 -6.75 -1.84 20.71
CA ILE A 190 -7.27 -2.05 19.34
C ILE A 190 -6.50 -3.19 18.66
N ASP A 191 -6.81 -4.44 19.01
CA ASP A 191 -6.00 -5.57 18.55
C ASP A 191 -6.18 -5.82 17.05
N ALA A 192 -5.14 -5.59 16.25
CA ALA A 192 -5.08 -5.94 14.84
C ALA A 192 -4.52 -7.36 14.65
N LYS A 193 -5.17 -8.40 15.21
CA LYS A 193 -4.86 -9.80 14.88
C LYS A 193 -5.83 -10.37 13.86
N ILE A 194 -5.34 -11.23 12.96
CA ILE A 194 -6.19 -11.99 12.04
C ILE A 194 -6.70 -13.24 12.75
N GLY A 195 -7.90 -13.17 13.33
CA GLY A 195 -8.49 -14.30 14.08
C GLY A 195 -7.60 -14.75 15.24
N ASN A 196 -7.32 -16.07 15.30
CA ASN A 196 -6.39 -16.66 16.29
C ASN A 196 -4.93 -16.70 15.80
N SER A 197 -4.60 -16.01 14.71
CA SER A 197 -3.27 -16.04 14.13
C SER A 197 -2.32 -15.13 14.89
N GLU A 198 -1.04 -15.49 14.92
CA GLU A 198 0.05 -14.60 15.38
C GLU A 198 0.40 -13.53 14.34
N VAL A 199 -0.32 -13.50 13.21
CA VAL A 199 -0.12 -12.51 12.16
C VAL A 199 -0.99 -11.29 12.43
N ASP A 200 -0.27 -10.20 12.56
CA ASP A 200 -0.75 -8.85 12.72
C ASP A 200 -1.34 -8.28 11.42
N ASP A 201 -2.60 -7.89 11.46
CA ASP A 201 -3.27 -7.12 10.38
C ASP A 201 -2.75 -5.67 10.35
N VAL A 202 -3.13 -4.94 9.29
CA VAL A 202 -2.68 -3.56 9.03
C VAL A 202 -3.58 -2.56 9.78
N TYR A 203 -3.09 -1.34 10.02
CA TYR A 203 -3.95 -0.21 10.39
C TYR A 203 -4.21 0.68 9.18
N PHE A 204 -5.40 1.26 9.09
CA PHE A 204 -5.61 2.47 8.31
C PHE A 204 -5.39 3.67 9.20
N LEU A 205 -4.69 4.68 8.69
CA LEU A 205 -4.55 5.97 9.35
C LEU A 205 -5.34 6.99 8.55
N LEU A 206 -6.29 7.67 9.18
CA LEU A 206 -6.95 8.84 8.62
C LEU A 206 -6.44 10.10 9.30
N ILE A 207 -6.21 11.16 8.52
CA ILE A 207 -5.98 12.52 9.03
C ILE A 207 -7.07 13.39 8.43
N ASP A 208 -7.88 14.01 9.29
CA ASP A 208 -9.06 14.79 8.92
C ASP A 208 -9.97 14.02 7.92
N GLY A 209 -10.16 12.72 8.17
CA GLY A 209 -10.98 11.81 7.35
C GLY A 209 -10.34 11.32 6.04
N LEU A 210 -9.09 11.67 5.75
CA LEU A 210 -8.37 11.22 4.56
C LEU A 210 -7.28 10.22 4.91
N GLU A 211 -7.19 9.13 4.14
CA GLU A 211 -6.15 8.12 4.36
C GLU A 211 -4.74 8.69 4.16
N HIS A 212 -3.87 8.42 5.13
CA HIS A 212 -2.49 8.84 5.17
C HIS A 212 -1.57 7.68 5.54
N MET A 213 -0.29 7.86 5.25
CA MET A 213 0.72 6.90 5.64
C MET A 213 1.25 7.16 7.04
N TYR A 214 1.78 6.09 7.65
CA TYR A 214 2.40 6.12 8.96
C TYR A 214 3.65 5.24 9.02
N GLY A 215 4.52 5.53 9.98
CA GLY A 215 5.57 4.63 10.43
C GLY A 215 5.01 3.67 11.48
N GLU A 216 5.46 2.43 11.49
CA GLU A 216 5.06 1.41 12.48
C GLU A 216 6.31 0.69 13.02
N LYS A 217 6.33 0.49 14.34
CA LYS A 217 7.18 -0.49 15.01
C LYS A 217 6.31 -1.39 15.88
N LYS A 218 6.44 -2.70 15.67
CA LYS A 218 5.70 -3.74 16.40
C LYS A 218 6.51 -4.19 17.62
N THR A 219 5.82 -4.39 18.74
CA THR A 219 6.34 -5.08 19.92
C THR A 219 5.38 -6.21 20.31
N ASP A 220 5.71 -7.00 21.33
CA ASP A 220 4.83 -8.08 21.78
C ASP A 220 3.55 -7.56 22.42
N ASP A 221 3.60 -6.38 23.04
CA ASP A 221 2.49 -5.81 23.82
C ASP A 221 1.85 -4.58 23.17
N SER A 222 2.54 -3.94 22.22
CA SER A 222 2.11 -2.66 21.65
C SER A 222 2.49 -2.46 20.18
N ARG A 223 1.85 -1.45 19.61
CA ARG A 223 2.10 -0.92 18.27
C ARG A 223 2.51 0.53 18.40
N ILE A 224 3.73 0.84 18.01
CA ILE A 224 4.22 2.21 18.02
C ILE A 224 3.99 2.79 16.62
N ILE A 225 3.05 3.73 16.53
CA ILE A 225 2.64 4.39 15.29
C ILE A 225 3.25 5.79 15.25
N THR A 226 3.89 6.15 14.14
CA THR A 226 4.41 7.49 13.87
C THR A 226 3.58 8.14 12.77
N VAL A 227 2.96 9.26 13.10
CA VAL A 227 2.08 10.03 12.22
C VAL A 227 2.69 11.40 12.01
N TRP A 228 2.89 11.80 10.76
CA TRP A 228 3.24 13.18 10.41
C TRP A 228 2.00 13.92 9.95
N PHE A 229 1.78 15.10 10.51
CA PHE A 229 0.60 15.91 10.21
C PHE A 229 0.98 17.33 9.81
N SER A 230 0.07 18.00 9.11
CA SER A 230 0.26 19.36 8.62
C SER A 230 -0.40 20.40 9.53
N LYS A 231 -0.17 21.68 9.24
CA LYS A 231 -0.88 22.78 9.89
C LYS A 231 -2.39 22.61 9.73
N ASN A 232 -3.14 22.97 10.77
CA ASN A 232 -4.61 22.89 10.87
C ASN A 232 -5.18 21.46 10.91
N THR A 233 -4.37 20.42 11.05
CA THR A 233 -4.88 19.08 11.38
C THR A 233 -5.58 19.10 12.73
N GLN A 234 -6.79 18.55 12.78
CA GLN A 234 -7.62 18.50 13.98
C GLN A 234 -7.88 17.07 14.43
N ASP A 235 -7.85 16.14 13.48
CA ASP A 235 -8.20 14.76 13.71
C ASP A 235 -7.16 13.80 13.13
N ILE A 236 -6.82 12.78 13.92
CA ILE A 236 -6.05 11.62 13.51
C ILE A 236 -6.77 10.37 14.01
N GLU A 237 -7.17 9.49 13.10
CA GLU A 237 -7.86 8.24 13.43
C GLU A 237 -7.00 7.03 13.02
N ILE A 238 -6.75 6.12 13.96
CA ILE A 238 -6.00 4.88 13.74
C ILE A 238 -6.98 3.71 13.83
N ILE A 239 -7.35 3.17 12.67
CA ILE A 239 -8.41 2.19 12.52
C ILE A 239 -7.80 0.80 12.33
N ARG A 240 -8.22 -0.15 13.17
CA ARG A 240 -7.90 -1.56 12.97
C ARG A 240 -8.60 -2.09 11.73
N THR A 241 -7.87 -2.75 10.82
CA THR A 241 -8.53 -3.50 9.74
C THR A 241 -9.09 -4.82 10.23
N PHE A 242 -10.22 -5.21 9.64
CA PHE A 242 -10.76 -6.55 9.73
C PHE A 242 -10.93 -7.02 8.29
N TRP A 243 -10.12 -8.01 7.88
CA TRP A 243 -10.37 -8.71 6.63
C TRP A 243 -11.65 -9.53 6.78
N ILE A 244 -12.67 -9.21 5.99
CA ILE A 244 -13.93 -9.98 5.88
C ILE A 244 -13.68 -11.25 5.06
#